data_AF-E2CFJ4-F1
#
_entry.id   AF-E2CFJ4-F1
#
_cell.length_a   1.000
_cell.length_b   1.000
_cell.length_c   1.000
_cell.angle_alpha   90.00
_cell.angle_beta   90.00
_cell.angle_gamma   90.00
#
_symmetry.space_group_name_H-M   'P 1'
#
loop_
_entity.id
_entity.type
_entity.pdbx_description
1 polymer ?
#
loop_
_entity_poly.entity_id
_entity_poly.type
_entity_poly.pdbx_seq_one_letter_code
_entity_poly.pdbx_strand_id
1 'polypeptide(L)' 'MQEIRCGRCRKLLMKSEPAAIRGTVEVKCPRCGTMNSLRPVEPLPERPSERTLKGFKDGQENSALKGL' A
#
# COMPACT_ATOMS: atom_id res chain seq x y z
N MET A 1 -20.10 11.57 2.11
CA MET A 1 -19.15 11.91 1.03
C MET A 1 -17.82 12.44 1.56
N GLN A 2 -16.70 11.89 1.09
CA GLN A 2 -15.34 12.40 1.24
C GLN A 2 -15.00 13.38 0.11
N GLU A 3 -14.06 14.30 0.33
CA GLU A 3 -13.60 15.26 -0.69
C GLU A 3 -12.32 14.79 -1.39
N ILE A 4 -12.36 14.66 -2.73
CA ILE A 4 -11.18 14.39 -3.53
C ILE A 4 -10.66 15.71 -4.10
N ARG A 5 -9.40 16.04 -3.77
CA ARG A 5 -8.76 17.32 -4.10
C ARG A 5 -7.51 17.08 -4.95
N CYS A 6 -7.23 18.01 -5.87
CA CYS A 6 -6.07 17.91 -6.75
C CYS A 6 -4.75 17.89 -5.96
N GLY A 7 -3.87 16.93 -6.30
CA GLY A 7 -2.59 16.75 -5.62
C GLY A 7 -1.65 17.96 -5.71
N ARG A 8 -1.69 18.71 -6.83
CA ARG A 8 -0.84 19.89 -7.04
C ARG A 8 -1.37 21.16 -6.36
N CYS A 9 -2.67 21.43 -6.46
CA CYS A 9 -3.21 22.75 -6.08
C CYS A 9 -4.27 22.72 -4.97
N ARG A 10 -4.77 21.54 -4.55
CA ARG A 10 -5.84 21.35 -3.55
C ARG A 10 -7.26 21.83 -3.95
N LYS A 11 -7.49 22.19 -5.23
CA LYS A 11 -8.85 22.45 -5.75
C LYS A 11 -9.70 21.19 -5.61
N LEU A 12 -10.93 21.33 -5.12
CA LEU A 12 -11.92 20.24 -5.11
C LEU A 12 -12.17 19.76 -6.55
N LEU A 13 -12.00 18.46 -6.77
CA LEU A 13 -12.25 17.75 -8.02
C LEU A 13 -13.63 17.10 -8.00
N MET A 14 -13.93 16.33 -6.96
CA MET A 14 -15.24 15.70 -6.74
C MET A 14 -15.49 15.40 -5.26
N LYS A 15 -16.72 15.02 -4.94
CA LYS A 15 -17.09 14.38 -3.67
C LYS A 15 -17.59 12.96 -3.95
N SER A 16 -17.23 11.98 -3.13
CA SER A 16 -17.60 10.57 -3.34
C SER A 16 -17.94 9.88 -2.03
N GLU A 17 -18.77 8.83 -2.06
CA GLU A 17 -18.91 7.95 -0.89
C GLU A 17 -17.68 7.02 -0.74
N PRO A 18 -17.46 6.44 0.46
CA PRO A 18 -16.43 5.44 0.67
C PRO A 18 -16.50 4.32 -0.37
N ALA A 19 -15.34 3.97 -0.93
CA ALA A 19 -15.19 2.93 -1.95
C ALA A 19 -16.05 3.10 -3.24
N ALA A 20 -16.59 4.29 -3.54
CA ALA A 20 -17.32 4.54 -4.78
C ALA A 20 -16.44 4.37 -6.05
N ILE A 21 -15.12 4.55 -5.92
CA ILE A 21 -14.15 4.33 -7.00
C ILE A 21 -13.77 2.84 -7.03
N ARG A 22 -14.22 2.13 -8.07
CA ARG A 22 -14.00 0.68 -8.27
C ARG A 22 -12.85 0.33 -9.22
N GLY A 23 -12.42 1.28 -10.04
CA GLY A 23 -11.25 1.17 -10.92
C GLY A 23 -10.52 2.51 -11.02
N THR A 24 -9.52 2.62 -11.87
CA THR A 24 -8.78 3.88 -12.07
C THR A 24 -9.69 4.96 -12.68
N VAL A 25 -9.69 6.15 -12.09
CA VAL A 25 -10.36 7.35 -12.63
C VAL A 25 -9.32 8.43 -12.87
N GLU A 26 -9.17 8.86 -14.12
CA GLU A 26 -8.27 9.96 -14.48
C GLU A 26 -9.04 11.26 -14.64
N VAL A 27 -8.59 12.32 -13.95
CA VAL A 27 -9.25 13.63 -13.98
C VAL A 27 -8.25 14.77 -14.10
N LYS A 28 -8.43 15.61 -15.13
CA LYS A 28 -7.69 16.85 -15.32
C LYS A 28 -8.19 17.91 -14.33
N CYS A 29 -7.29 18.54 -13.59
CA CYS A 29 -7.68 19.64 -12.72
C CYS A 29 -8.03 20.90 -13.55
N PRO A 30 -9.27 21.43 -13.49
CA PRO A 30 -9.68 22.57 -14.29
C PRO A 30 -8.97 23.88 -13.92
N ARG A 31 -8.32 23.95 -12.75
CA ARG A 31 -7.56 25.15 -12.34
C ARG A 31 -6.09 25.14 -12.75
N CYS A 32 -5.41 23.98 -12.69
CA CYS A 32 -3.94 23.93 -12.86
C CYS A 32 -3.45 22.92 -13.91
N GLY A 33 -4.36 22.32 -14.68
CA GLY A 33 -4.05 21.42 -15.79
C GLY A 33 -3.51 20.03 -15.41
N THR A 34 -3.07 19.82 -14.18
CA THR A 34 -2.54 18.53 -13.68
C THR A 34 -3.55 17.39 -13.86
N MET A 35 -3.11 16.31 -14.50
CA MET A 35 -3.80 15.01 -14.49
C MET A 35 -3.65 14.36 -13.12
N ASN A 36 -4.75 13.89 -12.53
CA ASN A 36 -4.78 13.17 -11.27
C ASN A 36 -5.33 11.78 -11.57
N SER A 37 -4.55 10.73 -11.30
CA SER A 37 -4.99 9.34 -11.37
C SER A 37 -5.47 8.92 -9.99
N LEU A 38 -6.77 8.67 -9.86
CA LEU A 38 -7.43 8.24 -8.63
C LEU A 38 -7.59 6.72 -8.70
N ARG A 39 -7.09 6.02 -7.68
CA ARG A 39 -7.23 4.56 -7.57
C ARG A 39 -8.19 4.21 -6.43
N PRO A 40 -8.82 3.02 -6.46
CA PRO A 40 -9.51 2.46 -5.30
C PRO A 40 -8.56 2.45 -4.09
N VAL A 41 -9.11 2.67 -2.90
CA VAL A 41 -8.43 2.24 -1.68
C VAL A 41 -8.62 0.73 -1.62
N GLU A 42 -7.63 -0.01 -2.12
CA GLU A 42 -7.58 -1.45 -1.86
C GLU A 42 -7.54 -1.67 -0.34
N PRO A 43 -8.36 -2.56 0.22
CA PRO A 43 -8.13 -3.01 1.58
C PRO A 43 -6.73 -3.64 1.61
N LEU A 44 -5.84 -3.09 2.44
CA LEU A 44 -4.57 -3.73 2.71
C LEU A 44 -4.88 -5.17 3.17
N PRO A 45 -4.28 -6.21 2.58
CA PRO A 45 -4.47 -7.56 3.09
C PRO A 45 -4.08 -7.57 4.56
N GLU A 46 -4.93 -8.16 5.39
CA GLU A 46 -4.67 -8.32 6.82
C GLU A 46 -3.32 -9.03 6.95
N ARG A 47 -2.27 -8.29 7.34
CA ARG A 47 -0.95 -8.88 7.54
C ARG A 47 -1.12 -9.95 8.62
N PRO A 48 -0.76 -11.23 8.35
CA PRO A 48 -0.69 -12.21 9.40
C PRO A 48 0.25 -11.67 10.48
N SER A 49 -0.31 -11.43 11.68
CA SER A 49 0.50 -10.90 12.78
C SER A 49 1.66 -11.84 13.09
N GLU A 50 2.76 -11.29 13.59
CA GLU A 50 4.14 -11.79 13.54
C GLU A 50 4.45 -13.06 14.38
N ARG A 51 3.46 -13.94 14.60
CA ARG A 51 3.51 -15.07 15.55
C ARG A 51 3.76 -16.44 14.95
N THR A 52 3.99 -16.57 13.63
CA THR A 52 4.44 -17.83 13.01
C THR A 52 5.97 -17.91 12.85
N LEU A 53 6.72 -17.26 13.76
CA LEU A 53 8.12 -17.62 14.03
C LEU A 53 8.18 -18.91 14.87
N LYS A 54 7.84 -20.05 14.25
CA LYS A 54 8.04 -21.38 14.87
C LYS A 54 8.14 -22.47 13.81
N GLY A 55 9.33 -22.70 13.26
CA GLY A 55 9.48 -23.70 12.20
C GLY A 55 10.86 -23.91 11.57
N PHE A 56 11.93 -23.28 12.04
CA PHE A 56 13.30 -23.61 11.59
C PHE A 56 14.17 -23.86 12.82
N LYS A 57 14.51 -25.14 13.04
CA LYS A 57 15.57 -25.57 13.95
C LYS A 57 16.75 -26.03 13.11
N ASP A 58 17.80 -25.21 13.12
CA ASP A 58 19.21 -25.56 13.32
C ASP A 58 19.70 -26.90 12.71
N GLY A 59 20.62 -26.83 11.74
CA GLY A 59 21.13 -28.02 11.05
C GLY A 59 22.49 -27.91 10.33
N GLN A 60 23.31 -26.90 10.63
CA GLN A 60 24.72 -26.73 10.23
C GLN A 60 25.33 -25.67 11.19
N GLU A 61 26.58 -25.72 11.66
CA GLU A 61 27.82 -26.15 11.00
C GLU A 61 28.76 -27.03 11.86
N ASN A 62 29.79 -27.56 11.21
CA ASN A 62 30.93 -28.29 11.80
C ASN A 62 31.91 -27.32 12.50
N SER A 63 32.63 -27.79 13.52
CA SER A 63 33.99 -27.29 13.79
C SER A 63 34.88 -28.37 14.43
N ALA A 64 36.13 -28.44 13.97
CA ALA A 64 37.09 -29.48 14.35
C ALA A 64 37.93 -29.10 15.58
N LEU A 65 38.09 -30.06 16.50
CA LEU A 65 39.18 -30.36 17.46
C LEU A 65 39.04 -31.87 17.80
N LYS A 66 40.04 -32.65 18.23
CA LYS A 66 41.50 -32.50 18.46
C LYS A 66 42.17 -33.82 17.95
N GLY A 67 43.49 -34.05 17.94
CA GLY A 67 44.65 -33.27 18.37
C GLY A 67 45.31 -33.70 19.69
N LEU A 68 45.42 -35.00 19.98
CA LEU A 68 46.49 -35.71 20.73
C LEU A 68 46.03 -37.15 21.01
#